data_AF-A0A956X8D2-F1
#
_entry.id   AF-A0A956X8D2-F1
#
_cell.length_a   1.000
_cell.length_b   1.000
_cell.length_c   1.000
_cell.angle_alpha   90.00
_cell.angle_beta   90.00
_cell.angle_gamma   90.00
#
_symmetry.space_group_name_H-M   'P 1'
#
loop_
_entity.id
_entity.type
_entity.pdbx_description
1 polymer ?
#
loop_
_entity_poly.entity_id
_entity_poly.type
_entity_poly.pdbx_seq_one_letter_code
_entity_poly.pdbx_strand_id
1 'polypeptide(L)' 'PVIIEQMIEAIRKLAANTTVLLVEQNFVVASKLAERYVIIEEGQSVKHGLMADLVDDEETIHRYLGAA' A
#
# COMPACT_ATOMS: atom_id res chain seq x y z
N PRO A 1 15.15 -2.77 7.56
CA PRO A 1 16.14 -1.98 8.32
C PRO A 1 15.41 -0.95 9.19
N VAL A 2 15.96 -0.58 10.35
CA VAL A 2 15.31 0.25 11.39
C VAL A 2 14.63 1.50 10.84
N ILE A 3 15.20 2.13 9.81
CA ILE A 3 14.66 3.33 9.16
C ILE A 3 13.25 3.11 8.61
N ILE A 4 12.95 1.95 8.02
CA ILE A 4 11.63 1.66 7.45
C ILE A 4 10.56 1.57 8.55
N GLU A 5 10.90 0.96 9.67
CA GLU A 5 9.98 0.83 10.81
C GLU A 5 9.67 2.19 11.43
N GLN A 6 10.70 3.03 11.63
CA GLN A 6 10.53 4.39 12.11
C GLN A 6 9.68 5.25 11.15
N MET A 7 9.90 5.10 9.85
CA MET A 7 9.09 5.78 8.83
C MET A 7 7.62 5.34 8.91
N ILE A 8 7.36 4.03 9.03
CA ILE A 8 6.01 3.49 9.18
C ILE A 8 5.32 4.06 10.42
N GLU A 9 6.01 4.09 11.56
CA GLU A 9 5.44 4.67 12.79
C GLU A 9 5.14 6.17 12.65
N ALA A 10 6.04 6.93 12.02
CA ALA A 10 5.84 8.35 11.79
C ALA A 10 4.62 8.61 10.92
N ILE A 11 4.46 7.86 9.82
CA ILE A 11 3.31 7.99 8.92
C ILE A 11 2.01 7.61 9.64
N ARG A 12 2.00 6.55 10.46
CA ARG A 12 0.82 6.18 11.27
C ARG A 12 0.40 7.29 12.24
N LYS A 13 1.37 7.94 12.90
CA LYS A 13 1.09 9.08 13.80
C LYS A 13 0.50 10.28 13.05
N LEU A 14 0.96 10.54 11.82
CA LEU A 14 0.41 11.59 10.96
C LEU A 14 -1.02 11.25 10.49
N ALA A 15 -1.23 10.01 10.05
CA ALA A 15 -2.52 9.52 9.55
C ALA A 15 -3.65 9.62 10.59
N ALA A 16 -3.32 9.58 11.89
CA ALA A 16 -4.30 9.73 12.97
C ALA A 16 -5.02 11.09 12.97
N ASN A 17 -4.44 12.13 12.37
CA ASN A 17 -5.01 13.49 12.37
C ASN A 17 -5.11 14.11 10.98
N THR A 18 -4.56 13.47 9.95
CA THR A 18 -4.45 14.02 8.60
C THR A 18 -4.63 12.91 7.57
N THR A 19 -5.36 13.19 6.49
CA THR A 19 -5.44 12.27 5.35
C THR A 19 -4.10 12.18 4.62
N VAL A 20 -3.59 10.97 4.45
CA VAL A 20 -2.33 10.71 3.73
C VAL A 20 -2.64 9.98 2.43
N LEU A 21 -2.13 10.51 1.32
CA LEU A 21 -2.05 9.78 0.06
C LEU A 21 -0.62 9.27 -0.12
N LEU A 22 -0.45 7.95 -0.12
CA LEU A 22 0.83 7.29 -0.30
C LEU A 22 0.95 6.75 -1.73
N VAL A 23 2.07 7.02 -2.38
CA VAL A 23 2.48 6.39 -3.65
C VAL A 23 3.69 5.54 -3.36
N GLU A 24 3.58 4.23 -3.54
CA GLU A 24 4.61 3.27 -3.14
C GLU A 24 4.61 2.08 -4.12
N GLN A 25 5.81 1.61 -4.46
CA GLN A 25 6.00 0.40 -5.26
C GLN A 25 6.14 -0.84 -4.36
N ASN A 26 6.66 -0.66 -3.14
CA ASN A 26 6.82 -1.73 -2.18
C ASN A 26 5.48 -2.10 -1.50
N PHE A 27 4.88 -3.19 -1.98
CA PHE A 27 3.62 -3.70 -1.42
C PHE A 27 3.68 -3.98 0.09
N VAL A 28 4.82 -4.46 0.62
CA VAL A 28 4.97 -4.74 2.06
C VAL A 28 4.88 -3.47 2.91
N VAL A 29 5.36 -2.34 2.39
CA VAL A 29 5.22 -1.05 3.08
C VAL A 29 3.80 -0.51 2.94
N ALA A 30 3.24 -0.55 1.72
CA ALA A 30 1.89 -0.09 1.45
C ALA A 30 0.83 -0.85 2.27
N SER A 31 0.92 -2.18 2.33
CA SER A 31 -0.01 -3.03 3.09
C SER A 31 0.02 -2.78 4.59
N LYS A 32 1.14 -2.30 5.15
CA LYS A 32 1.25 -1.95 6.58
C LYS A 32 0.68 -0.58 6.92
N LEU A 33 0.49 0.29 5.93
CA LEU A 33 0.15 1.70 6.12
C LEU A 33 -1.23 2.09 5.58
N ALA A 34 -1.65 1.49 4.47
CA ALA A 34 -2.84 1.91 3.74
C ALA A 34 -4.10 1.18 4.21
N GLU A 35 -5.21 1.90 4.27
CA GLU A 35 -6.55 1.32 4.49
C GLU A 35 -7.23 0.97 3.17
N ARG A 36 -6.97 1.77 2.13
CA ARG A 36 -7.50 1.63 0.77
C ARG A 36 -6.36 1.67 -0.23
N TYR A 37 -6.54 1.02 -1.37
CA TYR A 37 -5.58 1.02 -2.45
C TYR A 37 -6.21 1.41 -3.78
N VAL A 38 -5.36 1.90 -4.68
CA VAL A 38 -5.63 2.04 -6.11
C VAL A 38 -4.38 1.55 -6.84
N ILE A 39 -4.53 0.58 -7.74
CA ILE A 39 -3.48 0.11 -8.64
C ILE A 39 -3.58 0.90 -9.94
N ILE A 40 -2.45 1.44 -10.37
CA ILE A 40 -2.30 2.17 -11.63
C ILE A 40 -1.36 1.37 -12.54
N GLU A 41 -1.83 1.01 -13.73
CA GLU A 41 -1.07 0.33 -14.77
C GLU A 41 -1.30 1.06 -16.09
N GLU A 42 -0.23 1.34 -16.83
CA GLU A 42 -0.27 2.09 -18.11
C GLU A 42 -1.08 3.40 -18.05
N GLY A 43 -1.03 4.09 -16.89
CA GLY A 43 -1.74 5.35 -16.68
C GLY A 43 -3.24 5.21 -16.40
N GLN A 44 -3.75 3.99 -16.20
CA GLN A 44 -5.15 3.72 -15.89
C GLN A 44 -5.32 3.06 -14.52
N SER A 45 -6.43 3.37 -13.85
CA SER A 45 -6.82 2.65 -12.62
C SER A 45 -7.43 1.31 -12.99
N VAL A 46 -6.69 0.24 -12.72
CA VAL A 46 -7.09 -1.14 -13.07
C VAL A 46 -7.78 -1.86 -11.92
N LYS A 47 -7.50 -1.48 -10.67
CA LYS A 47 -8.14 -2.06 -9.47
C LYS A 47 -8.09 -1.09 -8.29
N HIS A 48 -9.08 -1.16 -7.41
CA HIS A 48 -9.11 -0.41 -6.16
C HIS A 48 -9.96 -1.15 -5.13
N GLY A 49 -9.75 -0.88 -3.84
CA GLY A 49 -10.50 -1.56 -2.78
C GLY A 49 -9.92 -1.32 -1.39
N LEU A 50 -10.33 -2.15 -0.43
CA LEU A 50 -9.72 -2.19 0.90
C LEU A 50 -8.39 -2.92 0.83
N MET A 51 -7.39 -2.41 1.55
CA MET A 51 -6.09 -3.07 1.63
C MET A 51 -6.19 -4.44 2.29
N ALA A 52 -7.11 -4.60 3.25
CA ALA A 52 -7.38 -5.89 3.91
C ALA A 52 -7.77 -6.98 2.89
N ASP A 53 -8.61 -6.66 1.91
CA ASP A 53 -9.03 -7.63 0.88
C ASP A 53 -7.88 -7.95 -0.10
N LEU A 54 -7.02 -6.97 -0.38
CA LEU A 54 -5.89 -7.15 -1.31
C LEU A 54 -4.78 -8.02 -0.73
N VAL A 55 -4.52 -7.92 0.58
CA VAL A 55 -3.48 -8.72 1.26
C VAL A 55 -3.73 -10.21 1.13
N ASP A 56 -5.01 -10.61 1.05
CA ASP A 56 -5.41 -12.01 0.88
C ASP A 56 -5.57 -12.42 -0.62
N ASP A 57 -5.37 -11.49 -1.57
CA ASP A 57 -5.52 -11.69 -3.02
C ASP A 57 -4.14 -11.87 -3.69
N GLU A 58 -3.54 -13.04 -3.45
CA GLU A 58 -2.21 -13.40 -3.97
C GLU A 58 -2.11 -13.29 -5.50
N GLU A 59 -3.18 -13.62 -6.23
CA GLU A 59 -3.20 -13.53 -7.70
C GLU A 59 -3.00 -12.08 -8.16
N THR A 60 -3.72 -11.14 -7.54
CA THR A 60 -3.63 -9.71 -7.88
C THR A 60 -2.29 -9.12 -7.48
N ILE A 61 -1.79 -9.49 -6.29
CA ILE A 61 -0.46 -9.06 -5.84
C ILE A 61 0.60 -9.52 -6.84
N HIS A 62 0.56 -10.79 -7.25
CA HIS A 62 1.52 -11.34 -8.20
C HIS A 62 1.42 -10.67 -9.58
N ARG A 63 0.19 -10.48 -10.09
CA ARG A 63 -0.07 -9.90 -11.41
C ARG A 63 0.42 -8.45 -11.52
N TYR A 64 0.14 -7.62 -10.51
CA TYR A 64 0.31 -6.16 -10.64
C TYR A 64 1.46 -5.59 -9.81
N LEU A 65 1.85 -6.24 -8.72
CA LEU A 65 2.81 -5.68 -7.77
C LEU A 65 4.14 -6.43 -7.75
N GLY A 66 4.22 -7.57 -8.46
CA GLY A 66 5.46 -8.34 -8.62
C GLY A 66 6.09 -8.78 -7.31
N ALA A 67 5.31 -8.84 -6.22
CA ALA A 67 5.81 -9.23 -4.91
C ALA A 67 6.11 -10.74 -4.97
N ALA A 68 7.40 -11.05 -4.89
CA ALA A 68 7.96 -12.39 -4.66
C ALA A 68 8.54 -12.46 -3.26
#